data_AF-A0A941BK74-F1
#
_entry.id   AF-A0A941BK74-F1
#
_cell.length_a   1.000
_cell.length_b   1.000
_cell.length_c   1.000
_cell.angle_alpha   90.00
_cell.angle_beta   90.00
_cell.angle_gamma   90.00
#
_symmetry.space_group_name_H-M   'P 1'
#
loop_
_entity.id
_entity.type
_entity.pdbx_description
1 polymer ?
#
loop_
_entity_poly.entity_id
_entity_poly.type
_entity_poly.pdbx_seq_one_letter_code
_entity_poly.pdbx_strand_id
1 'polypeptide(L)'
;MDRHLDLRSRGRLAWLLAMGTAALAVLVACGGGTPSDAPAGPPVLQGRASTGYRILSEFSVRALAGTPRSLSQSTQGDGSYRLPLDDLQAPYVLRASSPVSGEAFHALATRPGALNVTPLTELVAAALLGEPAGGFYDGLRWGVSDVAPITAQALTQAEARVRTLLVQRLGIDVPESLLPFGEVDFSVAADDPMTQVLRVLRQRVADQGRLFADLVDDVAEDSARCRGESLALLLGDAPDRFCPLSRSRVSVPGSVQTLGFANVFGDRLQLRLQGEQVLDVRLDRSGAGSGACSGAACAGLRVGPADSQGRRSLDFVAVMLGSTRLDGQLHSGQGEDPRPCTGIPMRLLGPDGTTELRCVARRIATSKFGRVSHAFQAKTDAGWLLNVITEGDRVVWVSVGDPLRAGLSGGGQRWRCQGAGCAGATASALAADGTRHLSLKDVRLALVGADGQADEAVQARLSTELDTIALNEPPLPVCTPFKGLVLANSDGTRLELCADRLALNPSWEDLDGDGQPDQFWGSLGDVGRYTMTINVLAWSPTSGLADGVELLTRYINSDGAESLQTVHYRCGGGCAGVTARQDGDLTRLHFQDVLLLEMNPDGQPGDRTLSINGDMP
;
A
#
# COMPACT_ATOMS: atom_id res chain seq x y z
N MET A 1 -55.40 -50.49 -32.21
CA MET A 1 -56.13 -49.56 -33.10
C MET A 1 -55.79 -48.17 -32.65
N ASP A 2 -55.21 -47.38 -33.56
CA ASP A 2 -55.00 -45.91 -33.59
C ASP A 2 -54.43 -45.21 -32.34
N ARG A 3 -53.50 -44.25 -32.39
CA ARG A 3 -52.57 -43.70 -33.39
C ARG A 3 -51.62 -42.83 -32.55
N HIS A 4 -50.32 -43.09 -32.58
CA HIS A 4 -49.30 -42.16 -32.12
C HIS A 4 -48.97 -41.19 -33.26
N LEU A 5 -48.95 -39.88 -33.00
CA LEU A 5 -48.41 -38.88 -33.91
C LEU A 5 -47.10 -38.33 -33.36
N ASP A 6 -46.07 -38.63 -34.12
CA ASP A 6 -44.68 -38.19 -34.02
C ASP A 6 -44.52 -36.87 -34.80
N LEU A 7 -43.86 -35.88 -34.21
CA LEU A 7 -43.52 -34.60 -34.84
C LEU A 7 -42.01 -34.37 -34.68
N ARG A 8 -41.24 -35.02 -35.56
CA ARG A 8 -39.89 -34.60 -35.94
C ARG A 8 -39.86 -34.26 -37.43
N SER A 9 -38.99 -33.31 -37.76
CA SER A 9 -38.53 -32.89 -39.10
C SER A 9 -39.30 -31.75 -39.77
N ARG A 10 -38.65 -30.58 -39.84
CA ARG A 10 -38.63 -29.62 -40.96
C ARG A 10 -37.65 -28.50 -40.62
N GLY A 11 -36.68 -28.26 -41.51
CA GLY A 11 -35.77 -27.10 -41.39
C GLY A 11 -34.31 -27.31 -41.77
N ARG A 12 -34.01 -28.17 -42.75
CA ARG A 12 -32.70 -28.18 -43.46
C ARG A 12 -32.97 -28.26 -44.96
N LEU A 13 -33.24 -27.14 -45.61
CA LEU A 13 -33.17 -26.98 -47.07
C LEU A 13 -33.34 -25.48 -47.40
N ALA A 14 -32.61 -25.00 -48.41
CA ALA A 14 -32.30 -23.60 -48.72
C ALA A 14 -31.20 -23.04 -47.78
N TRP A 15 -29.96 -22.81 -48.19
CA TRP A 15 -29.50 -22.15 -49.41
C TRP A 15 -28.12 -22.68 -49.82
N LEU A 16 -28.09 -23.44 -50.92
CA LEU A 16 -26.91 -23.76 -51.72
C LEU A 16 -27.24 -23.30 -53.14
N LEU A 17 -26.88 -22.06 -53.49
CA LEU A 17 -26.91 -21.53 -54.87
C LEU A 17 -26.30 -20.11 -54.87
N ALA A 18 -25.00 -20.01 -55.14
CA ALA A 18 -24.35 -18.85 -55.79
C ALA A 18 -22.85 -19.14 -55.98
N MET A 19 -22.53 -19.83 -57.08
CA MET A 19 -21.18 -20.02 -57.57
C MET A 19 -21.17 -19.57 -59.04
N GLY A 20 -20.22 -18.69 -59.41
CA GLY A 20 -19.95 -18.21 -60.78
C GLY A 20 -20.70 -16.92 -61.13
N THR A 21 -20.10 -15.87 -61.71
CA THR A 21 -19.04 -15.87 -62.72
C THR A 21 -18.49 -14.45 -62.95
N ALA A 22 -17.19 -14.38 -63.28
CA ALA A 22 -16.57 -13.47 -64.28
C ALA A 22 -16.19 -12.01 -63.95
N ALA A 23 -14.85 -11.81 -63.91
CA ALA A 23 -14.06 -11.00 -64.85
C ALA A 23 -13.68 -9.54 -64.52
N LEU A 24 -12.34 -9.35 -64.52
CA LEU A 24 -11.54 -8.19 -64.98
C LEU A 24 -11.78 -6.80 -64.37
N ALA A 25 -10.77 -6.31 -63.63
CA ALA A 25 -10.22 -4.95 -63.84
C ALA A 25 -8.83 -4.77 -63.16
N VAL A 26 -7.82 -4.67 -64.03
CA VAL A 26 -6.68 -3.74 -64.01
C VAL A 26 -5.60 -3.84 -62.92
N LEU A 27 -4.44 -4.30 -63.38
CA LEU A 27 -3.11 -4.04 -62.84
C LEU A 27 -2.84 -2.54 -62.67
N VAL A 28 -2.57 -2.09 -61.44
CA VAL A 28 -1.65 -0.96 -61.16
C VAL A 28 -0.90 -1.28 -59.87
N ALA A 29 0.37 -1.69 -59.99
CA ALA A 29 1.44 -1.43 -59.02
C ALA A 29 2.74 -2.12 -59.45
N CYS A 30 3.29 -1.71 -60.60
CA CYS A 30 4.72 -1.86 -60.85
C CYS A 30 5.33 -0.47 -60.65
N GLY A 31 5.55 -0.12 -59.38
CA GLY A 31 6.36 1.01 -58.95
C GLY A 31 7.53 0.44 -58.17
N GLY A 32 8.45 -0.24 -58.88
CA GLY A 32 9.70 -0.74 -58.32
C GLY A 32 10.63 0.41 -58.00
N GLY A 33 10.49 0.97 -56.80
CA GLY A 33 11.62 1.59 -56.10
C GLY A 33 12.27 0.48 -55.30
N THR A 34 13.49 0.07 -55.67
CA THR A 34 14.37 -0.70 -54.79
C THR A 34 14.39 0.04 -53.44
N PRO A 35 13.85 -0.53 -52.34
CA PRO A 35 14.04 0.07 -51.04
C PRO A 35 15.55 0.21 -50.89
N SER A 36 16.00 1.44 -50.78
CA SER A 36 17.37 1.69 -50.39
C SER A 36 17.49 1.02 -49.03
N ASP A 37 18.24 -0.07 -48.95
CA ASP A 37 18.62 -0.75 -47.71
C ASP A 37 19.48 0.22 -46.89
N ALA A 38 18.87 1.30 -46.42
CA ALA A 38 19.42 2.11 -45.37
C ALA A 38 19.56 1.16 -44.18
N PRO A 39 20.79 0.98 -43.65
CA PRO A 39 21.00 0.05 -42.56
C PRO A 39 20.01 0.41 -41.45
N ALA A 40 19.21 -0.57 -41.02
CA ALA A 40 18.29 -0.41 -39.92
C ALA A 40 19.09 0.15 -38.74
N GLY A 41 18.72 1.34 -38.27
CA GLY A 41 19.36 1.96 -37.12
C GLY A 41 19.30 1.01 -35.91
N PRO A 42 20.19 1.20 -34.92
CA PRO A 42 20.20 0.34 -33.74
C PRO A 42 18.83 0.35 -33.05
N PRO A 43 18.42 -0.76 -32.42
CA PRO A 43 17.17 -0.83 -31.68
C PRO A 43 17.16 0.22 -30.57
N VAL A 44 16.03 0.92 -30.39
CA VAL A 44 15.88 1.96 -29.36
C VAL A 44 14.64 1.73 -28.50
N LEU A 45 14.72 2.10 -27.23
CA LEU A 45 13.54 2.45 -26.42
C LEU A 45 13.42 3.97 -26.39
N GLN A 46 12.22 4.48 -26.60
CA GLN A 46 11.97 5.92 -26.55
C GLN A 46 10.59 6.21 -25.97
N GLY A 47 10.42 7.35 -25.34
CA GLY A 47 9.13 7.78 -24.80
C GLY A 47 9.30 8.88 -23.79
N ARG A 48 8.39 8.96 -22.82
CA ARG A 48 8.36 10.04 -21.82
C ARG A 48 8.27 9.49 -20.39
N ALA A 49 9.01 10.11 -19.47
CA ALA A 49 8.84 9.92 -18.03
C ALA A 49 8.00 11.05 -17.43
N SER A 50 6.85 10.71 -16.86
CA SER A 50 5.92 11.70 -16.30
C SER A 50 5.08 11.11 -15.19
N THR A 51 4.86 11.89 -14.14
CA THR A 51 3.83 11.59 -13.12
C THR A 51 2.51 12.33 -13.37
N GLY A 52 2.35 12.95 -14.55
CA GLY A 52 1.43 14.08 -14.78
C GLY A 52 2.14 15.44 -14.65
N TYR A 53 3.40 15.40 -14.21
CA TYR A 53 4.38 16.47 -14.30
C TYR A 53 5.66 15.86 -14.86
N ARG A 54 6.45 16.68 -15.56
CA ARG A 54 7.78 16.29 -16.06
C ARG A 54 8.63 15.71 -14.92
N ILE A 55 9.14 14.50 -15.12
CA ILE A 55 10.19 13.95 -14.26
C ILE A 55 11.50 14.31 -14.94
N LEU A 56 12.36 15.09 -14.27
CA LEU A 56 13.74 15.28 -14.71
C LEU A 56 14.55 14.14 -14.09
N SER A 57 14.68 13.02 -14.80
CA SER A 57 15.20 11.77 -14.21
C SER A 57 16.52 11.31 -14.80
N GLU A 58 17.24 10.53 -13.99
CA GLU A 58 18.14 9.51 -14.50
C GLU A 58 17.32 8.29 -14.89
N PHE A 59 17.50 7.83 -16.13
CA PHE A 59 17.00 6.52 -16.55
C PHE A 59 18.04 5.45 -16.32
N SER A 60 17.60 4.24 -16.02
CA SER A 60 18.44 3.06 -16.09
C SER A 60 17.66 1.88 -16.68
N VAL A 61 18.12 1.32 -17.80
CA VAL A 61 17.50 0.14 -18.42
C VAL A 61 18.29 -1.13 -18.09
N ARG A 62 17.60 -2.22 -17.78
CA ARG A 62 18.17 -3.57 -17.65
C ARG A 62 17.52 -4.51 -18.67
N ALA A 63 18.34 -5.20 -19.45
CA ALA A 63 17.91 -6.36 -20.22
C ALA A 63 17.88 -7.60 -19.34
N LEU A 64 16.89 -8.45 -19.60
CA LEU A 64 16.64 -9.66 -18.85
C LEU A 64 17.17 -10.91 -19.56
N ALA A 65 17.41 -10.81 -20.86
CA ALA A 65 18.09 -11.84 -21.64
C ALA A 65 19.54 -11.45 -21.95
N GLY A 66 20.43 -12.45 -21.98
CA GLY A 66 21.84 -12.25 -22.29
C GLY A 66 22.67 -11.76 -21.11
N THR A 67 23.79 -11.08 -21.39
CA THR A 67 24.60 -10.45 -20.34
C THR A 67 23.88 -9.19 -19.89
N PRO A 68 23.43 -9.09 -18.63
CA PRO A 68 22.77 -7.88 -18.16
C PRO A 68 23.71 -6.69 -18.32
N ARG A 69 23.18 -5.57 -18.81
CA ARG A 69 23.88 -4.29 -18.82
C ARG A 69 22.91 -3.22 -18.35
N SER A 70 23.46 -2.16 -17.77
CA SER A 70 22.71 -0.96 -17.41
C SER A 70 23.20 0.19 -18.26
N LEU A 71 22.26 0.90 -18.88
CA LEU A 71 22.54 2.16 -19.58
C LEU A 71 21.80 3.27 -18.86
N SER A 72 22.52 4.35 -18.53
CA SER A 72 21.95 5.53 -17.90
C SER A 72 22.05 6.75 -18.80
N GLN A 73 20.96 7.52 -18.86
CA GLN A 73 20.87 8.77 -19.61
C GLN A 73 19.92 9.73 -18.88
N SER A 74 20.17 11.04 -18.98
CA SER A 74 19.26 12.07 -18.50
C SER A 74 18.12 12.31 -19.50
N THR A 75 16.91 12.61 -18.98
CA THR A 75 15.79 13.14 -19.80
C THR A 75 16.17 14.42 -20.53
N GLN A 76 15.51 14.69 -21.65
CA GLN A 76 15.40 16.04 -22.19
C GLN A 76 14.53 16.91 -21.27
N GLY A 77 14.57 18.24 -21.43
CA GLY A 77 13.84 19.17 -20.56
C GLY A 77 12.31 19.00 -20.55
N ASP A 78 11.76 18.28 -21.52
CA ASP A 78 10.34 17.93 -21.62
C ASP A 78 9.99 16.55 -21.03
N GLY A 79 10.97 15.83 -20.49
CA GLY A 79 10.83 14.47 -19.96
C GLY A 79 10.91 13.36 -21.02
N SER A 80 11.16 13.71 -22.30
CA SER A 80 11.38 12.72 -23.35
C SER A 80 12.77 12.08 -23.24
N TYR A 81 12.88 10.85 -23.75
CA TYR A 81 14.15 10.11 -23.79
C TYR A 81 14.26 9.21 -25.01
N ARG A 82 15.50 8.84 -25.35
CA ARG A 82 15.82 7.87 -26.41
C ARG A 82 17.06 7.07 -26.02
N LEU A 83 16.84 5.83 -25.59
CA LEU A 83 17.87 4.90 -25.13
C LEU A 83 18.21 3.91 -26.25
N PRO A 84 19.44 3.93 -26.80
CA PRO A 84 19.91 2.85 -27.67
C PRO A 84 20.04 1.56 -26.87
N LEU A 85 19.68 0.43 -27.51
CA LEU A 85 19.66 -0.90 -26.90
C LEU A 85 20.77 -1.79 -27.46
N ASP A 86 21.89 -1.20 -27.86
CA ASP A 86 23.02 -1.94 -28.38
C ASP A 86 23.44 -3.03 -27.39
N ASP A 87 23.54 -4.27 -27.87
CA ASP A 87 23.84 -5.48 -27.09
C ASP A 87 22.84 -5.85 -25.97
N LEU A 88 21.67 -5.20 -25.92
CA LEU A 88 20.58 -5.57 -25.00
C LEU A 88 19.55 -6.45 -25.72
N GLN A 89 19.07 -7.49 -25.04
CA GLN A 89 18.02 -8.36 -25.55
C GLN A 89 16.78 -8.28 -24.66
N ALA A 90 15.62 -8.18 -25.30
CA ALA A 90 14.33 -8.19 -24.62
C ALA A 90 14.14 -9.47 -23.78
N PRO A 91 13.35 -9.45 -22.70
CA PRO A 91 12.56 -8.31 -22.20
C PRO A 91 13.42 -7.24 -21.50
N TYR A 92 12.91 -6.02 -21.45
CA TYR A 92 13.54 -4.85 -20.86
C TYR A 92 12.75 -4.37 -19.64
N VAL A 93 13.48 -3.97 -18.59
CA VAL A 93 12.93 -3.20 -17.48
C VAL A 93 13.61 -1.85 -17.45
N LEU A 94 12.82 -0.80 -17.58
CA LEU A 94 13.29 0.57 -17.46
C LEU A 94 12.91 1.12 -16.10
N ARG A 95 13.83 1.86 -15.48
CA ARG A 95 13.59 2.66 -14.28
C ARG A 95 13.82 4.14 -14.61
N ALA A 96 12.96 5.01 -14.11
CA ALA A 96 13.16 6.46 -14.10
C ALA A 96 13.10 6.93 -12.64
N SER A 97 14.16 7.58 -12.16
CA SER A 97 14.25 8.06 -10.78
C SER A 97 14.21 9.59 -10.73
N SER A 98 13.32 10.13 -9.89
CA SER A 98 13.23 11.56 -9.60
C SER A 98 14.34 11.96 -8.61
N PRO A 99 15.29 12.83 -8.97
CA PRO A 99 16.33 13.29 -8.06
C PRO A 99 15.78 14.20 -6.96
N VAL A 100 14.58 14.79 -7.16
CA VAL A 100 13.94 15.70 -6.20
C VAL A 100 13.21 14.94 -5.11
N SER A 101 12.41 13.93 -5.48
CA SER A 101 11.61 13.15 -4.53
C SER A 101 12.26 11.83 -4.11
N GLY A 102 13.28 11.37 -4.83
CA GLY A 102 13.85 10.03 -4.67
C GLY A 102 12.96 8.90 -5.18
N GLU A 103 11.74 9.20 -5.64
CA GLU A 103 10.80 8.20 -6.15
C GLU A 103 11.30 7.61 -7.48
N ALA A 104 11.04 6.32 -7.68
CA ALA A 104 11.35 5.60 -8.90
C ALA A 104 10.10 4.97 -9.50
N PHE A 105 9.96 5.07 -10.82
CA PHE A 105 8.90 4.43 -11.59
C PHE A 105 9.51 3.49 -12.62
N HIS A 106 8.80 2.42 -12.93
CA HIS A 106 9.26 1.37 -13.82
C HIS A 106 8.28 1.15 -14.97
N ALA A 107 8.84 0.63 -16.06
CA ALA A 107 8.07 0.16 -17.20
C ALA A 107 8.74 -1.10 -17.78
N LEU A 108 7.91 -1.98 -18.33
CA LEU A 108 8.33 -3.27 -18.89
C LEU A 108 8.05 -3.29 -20.39
N ALA A 109 8.99 -3.81 -21.18
CA ALA A 109 8.82 -3.96 -22.63
C ALA A 109 9.36 -5.31 -23.11
N THR A 110 8.68 -5.93 -24.08
CA THR A 110 9.11 -7.20 -24.69
C THR A 110 9.78 -7.01 -26.05
N ARG A 111 9.90 -5.76 -26.53
CA ARG A 111 10.52 -5.39 -27.80
C ARG A 111 11.00 -3.93 -27.75
N PRO A 112 11.95 -3.53 -28.61
CA PRO A 112 12.28 -2.12 -28.83
C PRO A 112 11.06 -1.33 -29.33
N GLY A 113 11.01 -0.03 -29.09
CA GLY A 113 9.91 0.85 -29.50
C GLY A 113 9.55 1.93 -28.48
N ALA A 114 8.28 2.34 -28.52
CA ALA A 114 7.71 3.27 -27.55
C ALA A 114 7.60 2.61 -26.17
N LEU A 115 8.08 3.31 -25.14
CA LEU A 115 7.90 2.93 -23.75
C LEU A 115 7.79 4.21 -22.92
N ASN A 116 6.70 4.41 -22.21
CA ASN A 116 6.55 5.51 -21.28
C ASN A 116 6.81 5.01 -19.86
N VAL A 117 7.34 5.87 -19.01
CA VAL A 117 7.55 5.57 -17.59
C VAL A 117 6.64 6.48 -16.77
N THR A 118 5.54 5.91 -16.27
CA THR A 118 4.49 6.64 -15.56
C THR A 118 4.00 5.85 -14.34
N PRO A 119 3.25 6.48 -13.43
CA PRO A 119 2.49 5.75 -12.40
C PRO A 119 1.65 4.59 -12.96
N LEU A 120 1.06 4.74 -14.16
CA LEU A 120 0.27 3.65 -14.75
C LEU A 120 1.14 2.45 -15.14
N THR A 121 2.32 2.68 -15.75
CA THR A 121 3.22 1.58 -16.10
C THR A 121 3.85 0.93 -14.88
N GLU A 122 4.04 1.67 -13.77
CA GLU A 122 4.44 1.11 -12.48
C GLU A 122 3.37 0.14 -11.94
N LEU A 123 2.09 0.54 -11.98
CA LEU A 123 0.98 -0.35 -11.60
C LEU A 123 0.92 -1.60 -12.50
N VAL A 124 1.18 -1.46 -13.81
CA VAL A 124 1.25 -2.61 -14.73
C VAL A 124 2.40 -3.53 -14.38
N ALA A 125 3.58 -2.97 -14.07
CA ALA A 125 4.73 -3.75 -13.65
C ALA A 125 4.44 -4.50 -12.35
N ALA A 126 3.87 -3.84 -11.34
CA ALA A 126 3.42 -4.48 -10.10
C ALA A 126 2.37 -5.57 -10.34
N ALA A 127 1.39 -5.31 -11.20
CA ALA A 127 0.34 -6.26 -11.54
C ALA A 127 0.85 -7.47 -12.33
N LEU A 128 1.96 -7.34 -13.06
CA LEU A 128 2.60 -8.45 -13.78
C LEU A 128 3.52 -9.24 -12.86
N LEU A 129 4.40 -8.54 -12.15
CA LEU A 129 5.45 -9.11 -11.32
C LEU A 129 4.93 -9.66 -10.00
N GLY A 130 3.74 -9.20 -9.56
CA GLY A 130 3.16 -9.48 -8.25
C GLY A 130 4.08 -9.10 -7.09
N GLU A 131 4.91 -8.09 -7.29
CA GLU A 131 5.74 -7.42 -6.30
C GLU A 131 6.02 -6.00 -6.82
N PRO A 132 6.35 -5.02 -5.96
CA PRO A 132 6.76 -3.70 -6.42
C PRO A 132 7.95 -3.78 -7.38
N ALA A 133 7.92 -3.05 -8.49
CA ALA A 133 8.89 -3.22 -9.55
C ALA A 133 10.31 -2.82 -9.14
N GLY A 134 10.47 -1.93 -8.16
CA GLY A 134 11.78 -1.56 -7.62
C GLY A 134 12.53 -2.73 -6.98
N GLY A 135 11.85 -3.55 -6.17
CA GLY A 135 12.45 -4.74 -5.55
C GLY A 135 12.89 -5.78 -6.59
N PHE A 136 12.04 -6.02 -7.59
CA PHE A 136 12.38 -6.84 -8.75
C PHE A 136 13.60 -6.26 -9.48
N TYR A 137 13.57 -4.98 -9.84
CA TYR A 137 14.61 -4.29 -10.58
C TYR A 137 15.97 -4.37 -9.89
N ASP A 138 16.04 -4.06 -8.59
CA ASP A 138 17.27 -4.10 -7.80
C ASP A 138 17.75 -5.54 -7.57
N GLY A 139 16.80 -6.47 -7.41
CA GLY A 139 17.03 -7.90 -7.24
C GLY A 139 17.49 -8.64 -8.49
N LEU A 140 17.39 -8.02 -9.68
CA LEU A 140 17.94 -8.56 -10.93
C LEU A 140 19.45 -8.78 -10.78
N ARG A 141 19.82 -10.00 -10.39
CA ARG A 141 21.19 -10.48 -10.42
C ARG A 141 21.56 -10.91 -11.83
N TRP A 142 22.85 -10.96 -12.07
CA TRP A 142 23.36 -11.18 -13.41
C TRP A 142 23.23 -12.65 -13.77
N GLY A 143 22.54 -12.96 -14.89
CA GLY A 143 22.38 -14.34 -15.39
C GLY A 143 21.17 -15.13 -14.86
N VAL A 144 20.13 -14.48 -14.32
CA VAL A 144 18.87 -15.16 -13.97
C VAL A 144 18.12 -15.52 -15.26
N SER A 145 18.06 -16.80 -15.59
CA SER A 145 17.39 -17.32 -16.79
C SER A 145 15.86 -17.40 -16.67
N ASP A 146 15.32 -17.19 -15.46
CA ASP A 146 13.91 -17.44 -15.14
C ASP A 146 13.09 -16.13 -15.10
N VAL A 147 13.14 -15.40 -16.22
CA VAL A 147 12.40 -14.14 -16.44
C VAL A 147 11.12 -14.38 -17.26
N ALA A 148 10.63 -15.62 -17.19
CA ALA A 148 9.49 -16.15 -17.93
C ALA A 148 8.17 -15.37 -17.81
N PRO A 149 7.84 -14.57 -16.75
CA PRO A 149 6.53 -13.94 -16.72
C PRO A 149 6.36 -12.75 -17.68
N ILE A 150 7.44 -12.18 -18.24
CA ILE A 150 7.34 -10.95 -19.05
C ILE A 150 7.15 -11.27 -20.53
N THR A 151 5.91 -11.53 -20.90
CA THR A 151 5.47 -11.71 -22.30
C THR A 151 4.50 -10.60 -22.72
N ALA A 152 4.34 -10.37 -24.02
CA ALA A 152 3.40 -9.38 -24.52
C ALA A 152 1.96 -9.67 -24.03
N GLN A 153 1.57 -10.94 -24.03
CA GLN A 153 0.26 -11.37 -23.52
C GLN A 153 0.12 -11.09 -22.01
N ALA A 154 1.16 -11.36 -21.21
CA ALA A 154 1.13 -11.07 -19.78
C ALA A 154 1.06 -9.57 -19.49
N LEU A 155 1.73 -8.73 -20.29
CA LEU A 155 1.63 -7.26 -20.21
C LEU A 155 0.22 -6.78 -20.52
N THR A 156 -0.39 -7.24 -21.62
CA THR A 156 -1.78 -6.89 -21.95
C THR A 156 -2.75 -7.31 -20.85
N GLN A 157 -2.57 -8.49 -20.25
CA GLN A 157 -3.39 -8.93 -19.12
C GLN A 157 -3.18 -8.08 -17.87
N ALA A 158 -1.94 -7.71 -17.55
CA ALA A 158 -1.65 -6.84 -16.41
C ALA A 158 -2.23 -5.44 -16.61
N GLU A 159 -2.16 -4.90 -17.82
CA GLU A 159 -2.77 -3.62 -18.19
C GLU A 159 -4.29 -3.63 -18.06
N ALA A 160 -4.96 -4.67 -18.59
CA ALA A 160 -6.39 -4.82 -18.44
C ALA A 160 -6.81 -4.86 -16.96
N ARG A 161 -6.03 -5.53 -16.10
CA ARG A 161 -6.27 -5.56 -14.65
C ARG A 161 -6.13 -4.18 -14.01
N VAL A 162 -5.09 -3.43 -14.36
CA VAL A 162 -4.89 -2.06 -13.87
C VAL A 162 -6.06 -1.17 -14.30
N ARG A 163 -6.50 -1.26 -15.57
CA ARG A 163 -7.69 -0.51 -16.05
C ARG A 163 -8.94 -0.82 -15.23
N THR A 164 -9.23 -2.10 -14.98
CA THR A 164 -10.37 -2.51 -14.15
C THR A 164 -10.27 -1.93 -12.73
N LEU A 165 -9.08 -1.97 -12.13
CA LEU A 165 -8.85 -1.37 -10.80
C LEU A 165 -9.10 0.13 -10.80
N LEU A 166 -8.58 0.86 -11.80
CA LEU A 166 -8.73 2.32 -11.89
C LEU A 166 -10.21 2.71 -11.97
N VAL A 167 -10.98 2.02 -12.80
CA VAL A 167 -12.42 2.26 -12.97
C VAL A 167 -13.19 1.91 -11.70
N GLN A 168 -13.02 0.68 -11.19
CA GLN A 168 -13.89 0.15 -10.14
C GLN A 168 -13.50 0.64 -8.73
N ARG A 169 -12.21 0.85 -8.44
CA ARG A 169 -11.74 1.27 -7.10
C ARG A 169 -11.57 2.77 -6.96
N LEU A 170 -11.10 3.43 -8.01
CA LEU A 170 -10.76 4.86 -7.96
C LEU A 170 -11.76 5.74 -8.72
N GLY A 171 -12.71 5.14 -9.46
CA GLY A 171 -13.68 5.88 -10.28
C GLY A 171 -12.99 6.65 -11.41
N ILE A 172 -11.89 6.13 -11.94
CA ILE A 172 -11.09 6.75 -12.99
C ILE A 172 -11.40 6.03 -14.29
N ASP A 173 -12.14 6.70 -15.17
CA ASP A 173 -12.35 6.20 -16.53
C ASP A 173 -11.08 6.42 -17.37
N VAL A 174 -10.70 5.37 -18.11
CA VAL A 174 -9.50 5.35 -18.94
C VAL A 174 -9.94 5.11 -20.38
N PRO A 175 -9.86 6.13 -21.25
CA PRO A 175 -10.17 5.99 -22.67
C PRO A 175 -9.33 4.90 -23.34
N GLU A 176 -9.94 4.14 -24.26
CA GLU A 176 -9.24 3.09 -25.00
C GLU A 176 -8.08 3.63 -25.87
N SER A 177 -8.15 4.91 -26.26
CA SER A 177 -7.07 5.59 -26.98
C SER A 177 -5.79 5.78 -26.17
N LEU A 178 -5.83 5.54 -24.85
CA LEU A 178 -4.66 5.61 -23.97
C LEU A 178 -4.01 4.23 -23.74
N LEU A 179 -4.43 3.21 -24.49
CA LEU A 179 -3.88 1.85 -24.42
C LEU A 179 -3.04 1.54 -25.68
N PRO A 180 -1.89 0.85 -25.52
CA PRO A 180 -1.26 0.45 -24.25
C PRO A 180 -0.64 1.63 -23.48
N PHE A 181 -0.71 1.61 -22.14
CA PHE A 181 -0.21 2.70 -21.29
C PHE A 181 1.26 3.04 -21.55
N GLY A 182 2.06 2.03 -21.86
CA GLY A 182 3.47 2.18 -22.16
C GLY A 182 3.75 2.68 -23.58
N GLU A 183 2.85 2.53 -24.55
CA GLU A 183 3.18 2.77 -25.97
C GLU A 183 2.51 4.01 -26.55
N VAL A 184 1.49 4.58 -25.90
CA VAL A 184 0.78 5.76 -26.41
C VAL A 184 1.62 7.03 -26.29
N ASP A 185 1.87 7.70 -27.40
CA ASP A 185 2.51 9.01 -27.40
C ASP A 185 1.65 10.04 -26.66
N PHE A 186 2.27 10.82 -25.78
CA PHE A 186 1.59 11.87 -25.04
C PHE A 186 2.51 13.04 -24.70
N SER A 187 1.90 14.18 -24.39
CA SER A 187 2.59 15.39 -23.92
C SER A 187 2.29 15.66 -22.44
N VAL A 188 3.19 16.36 -21.76
CA VAL A 188 2.98 16.82 -20.37
C VAL A 188 2.08 18.06 -20.27
N ALA A 189 1.39 18.42 -21.37
CA ALA A 189 0.44 19.51 -21.38
C ALA A 189 -0.78 19.16 -20.52
N ALA A 190 -1.38 20.16 -19.88
CA ALA A 190 -2.49 19.94 -18.96
C ALA A 190 -3.78 19.44 -19.63
N ASP A 191 -3.92 19.67 -20.94
CA ASP A 191 -5.03 19.23 -21.78
C ASP A 191 -4.82 17.85 -22.43
N ASP A 192 -3.63 17.27 -22.29
CA ASP A 192 -3.33 15.93 -22.78
C ASP A 192 -4.12 14.86 -21.97
N PRO A 193 -4.84 13.93 -22.63
CA PRO A 193 -5.68 12.97 -21.92
C PRO A 193 -4.90 12.03 -20.99
N MET A 194 -3.66 11.63 -21.33
CA MET A 194 -2.83 10.82 -20.44
C MET A 194 -2.42 11.62 -19.21
N THR A 195 -2.00 12.87 -19.40
CA THR A 195 -1.64 13.76 -18.29
C THR A 195 -2.82 14.00 -17.34
N GLN A 196 -4.04 14.13 -17.87
CA GLN A 196 -5.26 14.23 -17.04
C GLN A 196 -5.50 12.98 -16.21
N VAL A 197 -5.42 11.78 -16.80
CA VAL A 197 -5.56 10.50 -16.07
C VAL A 197 -4.52 10.40 -14.95
N LEU A 198 -3.26 10.75 -15.21
CA LEU A 198 -2.19 10.70 -14.20
C LEU A 198 -2.44 11.68 -13.03
N ARG A 199 -2.96 12.88 -13.31
CA ARG A 199 -3.31 13.86 -12.28
C ARG A 199 -4.51 13.39 -11.44
N VAL A 200 -5.55 12.86 -12.08
CA VAL A 200 -6.72 12.31 -11.38
C VAL A 200 -6.31 11.12 -10.51
N LEU A 201 -5.45 10.22 -11.01
CA LEU A 201 -4.92 9.10 -10.24
C LEU A 201 -4.27 9.56 -8.95
N ARG A 202 -3.35 10.53 -9.04
CA ARG A 202 -2.69 11.08 -7.85
C ARG A 202 -3.68 11.71 -6.89
N GLN A 203 -4.62 12.51 -7.39
CA GLN A 203 -5.63 13.16 -6.57
C GLN A 203 -6.48 12.12 -5.83
N ARG A 204 -6.96 11.08 -6.51
CA ARG A 204 -7.79 10.02 -5.91
C ARG A 204 -7.05 9.24 -4.82
N VAL A 205 -5.76 8.97 -5.03
CA VAL A 205 -4.93 8.30 -4.02
C VAL A 205 -4.74 9.21 -2.80
N ALA A 206 -4.48 10.50 -3.03
CA ALA A 206 -4.35 11.48 -1.96
C ALA A 206 -5.66 11.73 -1.19
N ASP A 207 -6.82 11.77 -1.88
CA ASP A 207 -8.15 11.91 -1.26
C ASP A 207 -8.47 10.75 -0.30
N GLN A 208 -7.82 9.60 -0.47
CA GLN A 208 -7.91 8.45 0.42
C GLN A 208 -6.93 8.50 1.60
N GLY A 209 -6.11 9.56 1.72
CA GLY A 209 -5.05 9.67 2.71
C GLY A 209 -3.93 8.64 2.52
N ARG A 210 -3.70 8.20 1.28
CA ARG A 210 -2.71 7.16 0.93
C ARG A 210 -1.58 7.72 0.10
N LEU A 211 -0.44 7.03 0.11
CA LEU A 211 0.65 7.25 -0.82
C LEU A 211 0.46 6.40 -2.07
N PHE A 212 1.04 6.83 -3.20
CA PHE A 212 1.02 6.03 -4.42
C PHE A 212 1.73 4.67 -4.25
N ALA A 213 2.80 4.64 -3.45
CA ALA A 213 3.48 3.39 -3.09
C ALA A 213 2.55 2.36 -2.43
N ASP A 214 1.59 2.81 -1.59
CA ASP A 214 0.62 1.90 -0.97
C ASP A 214 -0.30 1.25 -2.02
N LEU A 215 -0.64 1.99 -3.09
CA LEU A 215 -1.43 1.46 -4.19
C LEU A 215 -0.63 0.44 -5.03
N VAL A 216 0.66 0.72 -5.30
CA VAL A 216 1.56 -0.21 -5.98
C VAL A 216 1.68 -1.52 -5.19
N ASP A 217 1.85 -1.42 -3.87
CA ASP A 217 1.89 -2.55 -2.96
C ASP A 217 0.61 -3.39 -2.98
N ASP A 218 -0.56 -2.74 -2.94
CA ASP A 218 -1.85 -3.43 -3.02
C ASP A 218 -1.99 -4.25 -4.31
N VAL A 219 -1.60 -3.65 -5.44
CA VAL A 219 -1.68 -4.28 -6.77
C VAL A 219 -0.71 -5.44 -6.90
N ALA A 220 0.53 -5.24 -6.46
CA ALA A 220 1.54 -6.27 -6.40
C ALA A 220 1.07 -7.47 -5.56
N GLU A 221 0.55 -7.20 -4.36
CA GLU A 221 0.11 -8.25 -3.45
C GLU A 221 -1.08 -9.04 -4.02
N ASP A 222 -2.06 -8.35 -4.60
CA ASP A 222 -3.19 -9.02 -5.24
C ASP A 222 -2.75 -9.94 -6.37
N SER A 223 -1.89 -9.44 -7.25
CA SER A 223 -1.34 -10.25 -8.33
C SER A 223 -0.53 -11.43 -7.82
N ALA A 224 0.24 -11.27 -6.73
CA ALA A 224 0.92 -12.41 -6.09
C ALA A 224 -0.06 -13.47 -5.60
N ARG A 225 -1.10 -13.08 -4.85
CA ARG A 225 -2.09 -14.03 -4.32
C ARG A 225 -2.79 -14.79 -5.45
N CYS A 226 -3.12 -14.10 -6.53
CA CYS A 226 -3.84 -14.67 -7.66
C CYS A 226 -3.00 -15.56 -8.61
N ARG A 227 -1.67 -15.63 -8.45
CA ARG A 227 -0.81 -16.42 -9.36
C ARG A 227 -0.97 -17.94 -9.19
N GLY A 228 -1.10 -18.41 -7.95
CA GLY A 228 -1.24 -19.85 -7.68
C GLY A 228 -2.66 -20.35 -7.88
N GLU A 229 -3.64 -19.55 -7.50
CA GLU A 229 -5.06 -19.89 -7.56
C GLU A 229 -5.86 -18.60 -7.68
N SER A 230 -6.88 -18.59 -8.52
CA SER A 230 -7.80 -17.46 -8.60
C SER A 230 -9.19 -17.93 -9.00
N LEU A 231 -10.20 -17.23 -8.51
CA LEU A 231 -11.58 -17.49 -8.81
C LEU A 231 -12.10 -16.32 -9.67
N ALA A 232 -12.30 -16.59 -10.95
CA ALA A 232 -12.91 -15.62 -11.86
C ALA A 232 -14.43 -15.76 -11.74
N LEU A 233 -15.12 -14.71 -11.29
CA LEU A 233 -16.57 -14.66 -11.13
C LEU A 233 -17.16 -13.52 -11.95
N LEU A 234 -18.36 -13.72 -12.44
CA LEU A 234 -19.25 -12.63 -12.84
C LEU A 234 -20.10 -12.26 -11.62
N LEU A 235 -19.98 -11.02 -11.14
CA LEU A 235 -20.85 -10.44 -10.13
C LEU A 235 -21.99 -9.70 -10.84
N GLY A 236 -23.07 -10.41 -11.17
CA GLY A 236 -24.01 -9.93 -12.19
C GLY A 236 -23.36 -10.03 -13.57
N ASP A 237 -23.19 -8.90 -14.27
CA ASP A 237 -22.54 -8.84 -15.59
C ASP A 237 -21.07 -8.36 -15.53
N ALA A 238 -20.60 -7.97 -14.34
CA ALA A 238 -19.25 -7.46 -14.16
C ALA A 238 -18.27 -8.60 -13.84
N PRO A 239 -17.22 -8.81 -14.65
CA PRO A 239 -16.18 -9.77 -14.31
C PRO A 239 -15.35 -9.26 -13.14
N ASP A 240 -15.02 -10.18 -12.25
CA ASP A 240 -14.24 -9.95 -11.06
C ASP A 240 -13.35 -11.16 -10.79
N ARG A 241 -12.26 -10.92 -10.06
CA ARG A 241 -11.27 -11.94 -9.75
C ARG A 241 -10.97 -11.93 -8.26
N PHE A 242 -11.31 -13.04 -7.63
CA PHE A 242 -11.04 -13.29 -6.24
C PHE A 242 -9.78 -14.14 -6.10
N CYS A 243 -8.81 -13.67 -5.32
CA CYS A 243 -7.62 -14.42 -4.96
C CYS A 243 -7.83 -15.11 -3.60
N PRO A 244 -7.15 -16.23 -3.32
CA PRO A 244 -7.17 -16.84 -1.99
C PRO A 244 -6.76 -15.84 -0.90
N LEU A 245 -7.58 -15.74 0.14
CA LEU A 245 -7.34 -14.95 1.35
C LEU A 245 -7.01 -15.85 2.53
N SER A 246 -7.75 -16.96 2.68
CA SER A 246 -7.54 -17.90 3.77
C SER A 246 -8.03 -19.30 3.41
N ARG A 247 -7.43 -20.32 4.01
CA ARG A 247 -7.86 -21.70 3.87
C ARG A 247 -7.66 -22.40 5.20
N SER A 248 -8.73 -22.94 5.78
CA SER A 248 -8.57 -23.84 6.91
C SER A 248 -8.02 -25.17 6.39
N ARG A 249 -7.00 -25.71 7.06
CA ARG A 249 -6.50 -27.06 6.78
C ARG A 249 -7.42 -28.05 7.47
N VAL A 250 -7.97 -28.98 6.70
CA VAL A 250 -8.73 -30.11 7.21
C VAL A 250 -7.76 -31.24 7.50
N SER A 251 -7.54 -31.55 8.78
CA SER A 251 -6.69 -32.68 9.21
C SER A 251 -7.47 -33.98 9.32
N VAL A 252 -8.80 -33.92 9.41
CA VAL A 252 -9.67 -35.06 9.74
C VAL A 252 -10.80 -35.18 8.72
N PRO A 253 -11.01 -36.37 8.12
CA PRO A 253 -12.18 -36.62 7.26
C PRO A 253 -13.48 -36.19 7.93
N GLY A 254 -14.34 -35.50 7.18
CA GLY A 254 -15.62 -34.99 7.69
C GLY A 254 -15.56 -33.69 8.49
N SER A 255 -14.38 -33.08 8.69
CA SER A 255 -14.29 -31.74 9.27
C SER A 255 -14.65 -30.64 8.25
N VAL A 256 -15.06 -29.47 8.76
CA VAL A 256 -15.48 -28.35 7.93
C VAL A 256 -14.26 -27.56 7.43
N GLN A 257 -14.10 -27.51 6.12
CA GLN A 257 -13.15 -26.64 5.44
C GLN A 257 -13.76 -25.26 5.23
N THR A 258 -13.03 -24.20 5.54
CA THR A 258 -13.39 -22.82 5.19
C THR A 258 -12.40 -22.32 4.15
N LEU A 259 -12.89 -21.94 2.99
CA LEU A 259 -12.15 -21.27 1.93
C LEU A 259 -12.56 -19.81 1.91
N GLY A 260 -11.62 -18.90 2.09
CA GLY A 260 -11.83 -17.47 1.96
C GLY A 260 -11.08 -16.94 0.76
N PHE A 261 -11.73 -16.13 -0.05
CA PHE A 261 -11.16 -15.41 -1.17
C PHE A 261 -11.48 -13.92 -1.03
N ALA A 262 -10.65 -13.06 -1.60
CA ALA A 262 -10.87 -11.62 -1.67
C ALA A 262 -10.38 -11.05 -3.00
N ASN A 263 -10.99 -9.96 -3.45
CA ASN A 263 -10.53 -9.20 -4.61
C ASN A 263 -9.81 -7.91 -4.18
N VAL A 264 -9.32 -7.14 -5.16
CA VAL A 264 -8.69 -5.82 -4.93
C VAL A 264 -9.64 -4.75 -4.39
N PHE A 265 -10.95 -4.97 -4.46
CA PHE A 265 -11.99 -4.04 -4.04
C PHE A 265 -12.38 -4.24 -2.56
N GLY A 266 -11.83 -5.26 -1.92
CA GLY A 266 -12.12 -5.62 -0.53
C GLY A 266 -13.38 -6.48 -0.38
N ASP A 267 -13.98 -6.92 -1.47
CA ASP A 267 -15.05 -7.92 -1.40
C ASP A 267 -14.47 -9.25 -0.94
N ARG A 268 -15.23 -9.98 -0.14
CA ARG A 268 -14.82 -11.26 0.44
C ARG A 268 -15.82 -12.34 0.12
N LEU A 269 -15.32 -13.44 -0.43
CA LEU A 269 -16.10 -14.65 -0.66
C LEU A 269 -15.63 -15.75 0.28
N GLN A 270 -16.53 -16.26 1.12
CA GLN A 270 -16.26 -17.34 2.04
C GLN A 270 -17.12 -18.55 1.69
N LEU A 271 -16.50 -19.73 1.61
CA LEU A 271 -17.17 -21.01 1.40
C LEU A 271 -16.88 -21.90 2.60
N ARG A 272 -17.91 -22.54 3.14
CA ARG A 272 -17.79 -23.58 4.16
C ARG A 272 -18.22 -24.92 3.57
N LEU A 273 -17.31 -25.88 3.59
CA LEU A 273 -17.43 -27.16 2.89
C LEU A 273 -17.23 -28.32 3.88
N GLN A 274 -17.94 -29.43 3.70
CA GLN A 274 -17.70 -30.69 4.40
C GLN A 274 -17.50 -31.80 3.37
N GLY A 275 -16.25 -32.15 3.08
CA GLY A 275 -15.93 -32.97 1.91
C GLY A 275 -16.29 -32.24 0.62
N GLU A 276 -17.22 -32.78 -0.17
CA GLU A 276 -17.76 -32.15 -1.39
C GLU A 276 -19.10 -31.43 -1.13
N GLN A 277 -19.64 -31.53 0.09
CA GLN A 277 -20.89 -30.86 0.44
C GLN A 277 -20.65 -29.38 0.74
N VAL A 278 -21.42 -28.51 0.09
CA VAL A 278 -21.47 -27.08 0.41
C VAL A 278 -22.37 -26.88 1.62
N LEU A 279 -21.83 -26.34 2.71
CA LEU A 279 -22.61 -25.95 3.88
C LEU A 279 -23.18 -24.55 3.70
N ASP A 280 -22.32 -23.57 3.43
CA ASP A 280 -22.71 -22.20 3.14
C ASP A 280 -21.69 -21.48 2.24
N VAL A 281 -22.19 -20.48 1.53
CA VAL A 281 -21.38 -19.52 0.76
C VAL A 281 -21.83 -18.13 1.15
N ARG A 282 -20.89 -17.25 1.43
CA ARG A 282 -21.12 -15.86 1.82
C ARG A 282 -20.27 -14.94 0.98
N LEU A 283 -20.88 -13.88 0.45
CA LEU A 283 -20.21 -12.78 -0.22
C LEU A 283 -20.47 -11.50 0.57
N ASP A 284 -19.42 -10.89 1.11
CA ASP A 284 -19.47 -9.57 1.72
C ASP A 284 -18.88 -8.56 0.74
N ARG A 285 -19.70 -7.63 0.23
CA ARG A 285 -19.24 -6.60 -0.71
C ARG A 285 -18.94 -5.28 -0.01
N SER A 286 -17.80 -4.68 -0.33
CA SER A 286 -17.44 -3.35 0.15
C SER A 286 -18.46 -2.33 -0.35
N GLY A 287 -19.19 -1.70 0.57
CA GLY A 287 -20.17 -0.65 0.26
C GLY A 287 -21.49 -1.11 -0.35
N ALA A 288 -21.71 -2.41 -0.58
CA ALA A 288 -22.90 -2.89 -1.29
C ALA A 288 -23.63 -4.09 -0.63
N GLY A 289 -23.37 -4.30 0.66
CA GLY A 289 -24.06 -5.30 1.47
C GLY A 289 -23.49 -6.71 1.34
N SER A 290 -24.12 -7.66 2.05
CA SER A 290 -23.71 -9.06 2.08
C SER A 290 -24.82 -9.98 1.56
N GLY A 291 -24.45 -11.02 0.81
CA GLY A 291 -25.33 -12.09 0.36
C GLY A 291 -24.84 -13.45 0.85
N ALA A 292 -25.75 -14.39 1.10
CA ALA A 292 -25.39 -15.75 1.47
C ALA A 292 -26.41 -16.78 0.96
N CYS A 293 -25.95 -18.02 0.82
CA CYS A 293 -26.80 -19.20 0.62
C CYS A 293 -26.32 -20.33 1.54
N SER A 294 -27.18 -21.31 1.81
CA SER A 294 -26.83 -22.49 2.61
C SER A 294 -27.47 -23.77 2.06
N GLY A 295 -26.74 -24.88 2.13
CA GLY A 295 -27.22 -26.20 1.67
C GLY A 295 -27.78 -26.17 0.25
N ALA A 296 -29.01 -26.64 0.06
CA ALA A 296 -29.66 -26.69 -1.25
C ALA A 296 -29.92 -25.30 -1.88
N ALA A 297 -29.95 -24.22 -1.08
CA ALA A 297 -30.07 -22.87 -1.61
C ALA A 297 -28.82 -22.42 -2.37
N CYS A 298 -27.67 -23.08 -2.18
CA CYS A 298 -26.47 -22.91 -2.98
C CYS A 298 -26.46 -23.79 -4.24
N ALA A 299 -27.64 -24.18 -4.75
CA ALA A 299 -27.76 -24.92 -6.01
C ALA A 299 -27.00 -24.17 -7.12
N GLY A 300 -26.14 -24.89 -7.84
CA GLY A 300 -25.28 -24.32 -8.88
C GLY A 300 -23.79 -24.30 -8.52
N LEU A 301 -23.42 -24.39 -7.24
CA LEU A 301 -22.03 -24.57 -6.85
C LEU A 301 -21.66 -26.05 -6.87
N ARG A 302 -20.68 -26.41 -7.70
CA ARG A 302 -20.08 -27.75 -7.77
C ARG A 302 -18.68 -27.70 -7.17
N VAL A 303 -18.40 -28.62 -6.26
CA VAL A 303 -17.10 -28.74 -5.58
C VAL A 303 -16.46 -30.06 -6.01
N GLY A 304 -15.28 -29.98 -6.60
CA GLY A 304 -14.49 -31.16 -6.96
C GLY A 304 -13.78 -31.81 -5.77
N PRO A 305 -13.22 -33.00 -5.97
CA PRO A 305 -12.37 -33.64 -4.97
C PRO A 305 -11.14 -32.79 -4.66
N ALA A 306 -10.62 -32.91 -3.43
CA ALA A 306 -9.36 -32.27 -3.06
C ALA A 306 -8.17 -33.02 -3.65
N ASP A 307 -7.19 -32.29 -4.18
CA ASP A 307 -5.88 -32.84 -4.49
C ASP A 307 -5.04 -33.06 -3.21
N SER A 308 -3.83 -33.58 -3.36
CA SER A 308 -2.90 -33.82 -2.24
C SER A 308 -2.50 -32.57 -1.47
N GLN A 309 -2.72 -31.38 -2.04
CA GLN A 309 -2.46 -30.08 -1.43
C GLN A 309 -3.75 -29.47 -0.85
N GLY A 310 -4.88 -30.16 -0.92
CA GLY A 310 -6.17 -29.67 -0.44
C GLY A 310 -6.83 -28.64 -1.36
N ARG A 311 -6.34 -28.47 -2.59
CA ARG A 311 -6.97 -27.63 -3.63
C ARG A 311 -8.11 -28.41 -4.27
N ARG A 312 -9.19 -27.72 -4.63
CA ARG A 312 -10.40 -28.31 -5.22
C ARG A 312 -10.82 -27.46 -6.41
N SER A 313 -11.38 -28.05 -7.45
CA SER A 313 -12.11 -27.25 -8.44
C SER A 313 -13.42 -26.72 -7.83
N LEU A 314 -13.77 -25.48 -8.14
CA LEU A 314 -15.05 -24.88 -7.81
C LEU A 314 -15.66 -24.37 -9.12
N ASP A 315 -16.92 -24.70 -9.37
CA ASP A 315 -17.67 -24.27 -10.55
C ASP A 315 -19.00 -23.68 -10.09
N PHE A 316 -19.19 -22.39 -10.34
CA PHE A 316 -20.37 -21.61 -9.99
C PHE A 316 -21.23 -21.46 -11.24
N VAL A 317 -22.43 -22.03 -11.21
CA VAL A 317 -23.40 -21.92 -12.30
C VAL A 317 -24.68 -21.29 -11.76
N ALA A 318 -24.84 -19.99 -11.99
CA ALA A 318 -25.97 -19.19 -11.54
C ALA A 318 -26.27 -19.27 -10.03
N VAL A 319 -25.23 -19.29 -9.18
CA VAL A 319 -25.40 -19.34 -7.73
C VAL A 319 -25.93 -18.00 -7.23
N MET A 320 -27.06 -18.01 -6.53
CA MET A 320 -27.69 -16.79 -6.00
C MET A 320 -27.29 -16.54 -4.55
N LEU A 321 -26.65 -15.40 -4.29
CA LEU A 321 -26.33 -14.89 -2.96
C LEU A 321 -27.16 -13.61 -2.71
N GLY A 322 -28.36 -13.77 -2.19
CA GLY A 322 -29.34 -12.68 -2.15
C GLY A 322 -29.78 -12.28 -3.57
N SER A 323 -29.55 -11.03 -3.95
CA SER A 323 -29.79 -10.53 -5.31
C SER A 323 -28.59 -10.67 -6.25
N THR A 324 -27.43 -11.08 -5.75
CA THR A 324 -26.21 -11.22 -6.56
C THR A 324 -26.15 -12.62 -7.16
N ARG A 325 -26.00 -12.70 -8.48
CA ARG A 325 -25.73 -13.95 -9.20
C ARG A 325 -24.23 -14.12 -9.37
N LEU A 326 -23.73 -15.33 -9.09
CA LEU A 326 -22.35 -15.75 -9.32
C LEU A 326 -22.29 -16.80 -10.44
N ASP A 327 -21.45 -16.55 -11.42
CA ASP A 327 -21.05 -17.52 -12.45
C ASP A 327 -19.53 -17.49 -12.61
N GLY A 328 -18.88 -18.66 -12.69
CA GLY A 328 -17.43 -18.70 -12.85
C GLY A 328 -16.76 -19.96 -12.32
N GLN A 329 -15.44 -20.00 -12.43
CA GLN A 329 -14.66 -21.20 -12.09
C GLN A 329 -13.36 -20.85 -11.38
N LEU A 330 -12.97 -21.74 -10.45
CA LEU A 330 -11.66 -21.66 -9.83
C LEU A 330 -10.59 -22.16 -10.81
N HIS A 331 -9.68 -21.26 -11.14
CA HIS A 331 -8.51 -21.55 -11.94
C HIS A 331 -7.35 -21.88 -11.00
N SER A 332 -6.88 -23.12 -11.04
CA SER A 332 -5.64 -23.53 -10.37
C SER A 332 -4.47 -23.30 -11.31
N GLY A 333 -3.55 -22.41 -10.93
CA GLY A 333 -2.29 -22.20 -11.64
C GLY A 333 -1.29 -23.33 -11.37
N GLN A 334 -0.29 -23.46 -12.24
CA GLN A 334 0.83 -24.41 -12.11
C GLN A 334 1.90 -23.93 -11.09
N GLY A 335 1.57 -23.03 -10.18
CA GLY A 335 2.52 -22.46 -9.21
C GLY A 335 2.72 -23.34 -7.97
N GLU A 336 3.87 -23.16 -7.29
CA GLU A 336 4.03 -23.58 -5.90
C GLU A 336 2.81 -23.13 -5.07
N ASP A 337 2.45 -23.94 -4.06
CA ASP A 337 1.32 -23.68 -3.16
C ASP A 337 1.36 -22.19 -2.78
N PRO A 338 0.38 -21.38 -3.24
CA PRO A 338 0.46 -19.93 -3.12
C PRO A 338 0.73 -19.66 -1.66
N ARG A 339 1.91 -19.09 -1.36
CA ARG A 339 2.17 -18.59 -0.02
C ARG A 339 0.97 -17.70 0.25
N PRO A 340 0.14 -17.99 1.27
CA PRO A 340 -1.18 -17.39 1.41
C PRO A 340 -1.13 -15.86 1.56
N CYS A 341 0.08 -15.31 1.64
CA CYS A 341 0.43 -13.93 1.42
C CYS A 341 1.90 -13.74 1.12
N THR A 342 2.23 -12.51 0.73
CA THR A 342 3.57 -11.93 0.60
C THR A 342 4.17 -11.46 1.94
N GLY A 343 3.43 -11.56 3.05
CA GLY A 343 3.85 -11.15 4.39
C GLY A 343 4.31 -12.32 5.27
N ILE A 344 4.41 -12.08 6.58
CA ILE A 344 4.77 -13.11 7.54
C ILE A 344 3.53 -13.96 7.84
N PRO A 345 3.56 -15.29 7.56
CA PRO A 345 2.43 -16.15 7.83
C PRO A 345 2.23 -16.31 9.34
N MET A 346 1.01 -16.06 9.78
CA MET A 346 0.53 -16.22 11.14
C MET A 346 -0.58 -17.26 11.15
N ARG A 347 -0.40 -18.36 11.87
CA ARG A 347 -1.40 -19.41 12.01
C ARG A 347 -2.03 -19.32 13.40
N LEU A 348 -3.35 -19.13 13.44
CA LEU A 348 -4.15 -19.14 14.66
C LEU A 348 -5.08 -20.36 14.64
N LEU A 349 -4.89 -21.30 15.57
CA LEU A 349 -5.77 -22.44 15.79
C LEU A 349 -6.80 -22.06 16.86
N GLY A 350 -8.06 -21.90 16.47
CA GLY A 350 -9.15 -21.62 17.40
C GLY A 350 -9.44 -22.78 18.36
N PRO A 351 -10.23 -22.52 19.43
CA PRO A 351 -10.59 -23.53 20.44
C PRO A 351 -11.40 -24.71 19.87
N ASP A 352 -12.10 -24.49 18.75
CA ASP A 352 -12.88 -25.49 18.01
C ASP A 352 -12.02 -26.29 17.00
N GLY A 353 -10.70 -26.08 16.99
CA GLY A 353 -9.78 -26.71 16.05
C GLY A 353 -9.77 -26.07 14.65
N THR A 354 -10.52 -24.98 14.45
CA THR A 354 -10.43 -24.23 13.19
C THR A 354 -9.05 -23.59 13.06
N THR A 355 -8.40 -23.79 11.91
CA THR A 355 -7.12 -23.14 11.62
C THR A 355 -7.36 -21.93 10.74
N GLU A 356 -6.97 -20.76 11.22
CA GLU A 356 -6.98 -19.49 10.50
C GLU A 356 -5.54 -19.13 10.13
N LEU A 357 -5.27 -19.02 8.83
CA LEU A 357 -3.97 -18.58 8.32
C LEU A 357 -4.11 -17.12 7.88
N ARG A 358 -3.27 -16.27 8.46
CA ARG A 358 -3.26 -14.83 8.28
C ARG A 358 -1.86 -14.36 7.96
N CYS A 359 -1.79 -13.11 7.58
CA CYS A 359 -0.63 -12.54 6.95
C CYS A 359 -0.40 -11.18 7.54
N VAL A 360 0.66 -11.06 8.31
CA VAL A 360 0.96 -9.82 9.01
C VAL A 360 2.16 -9.16 8.34
N ALA A 361 2.02 -7.86 8.08
CA ALA A 361 3.11 -7.00 7.70
C ALA A 361 3.60 -6.26 8.94
N ARG A 362 4.91 -6.06 9.01
CA ARG A 362 5.53 -5.30 10.09
C ARG A 362 5.09 -3.85 9.99
N ARG A 363 4.63 -3.27 11.11
CA ARG A 363 4.25 -1.85 11.17
C ARG A 363 5.32 -1.05 11.88
N ILE A 364 5.54 -1.28 13.18
CA ILE A 364 6.40 -0.43 14.02
C ILE A 364 6.94 -1.26 15.21
N ALA A 365 8.22 -1.05 15.57
CA ALA A 365 8.75 -1.44 16.88
C ALA A 365 8.95 -0.18 17.72
N THR A 366 8.44 -0.14 18.95
CA THR A 366 8.64 0.99 19.87
C THR A 366 9.23 0.55 21.18
N SER A 367 10.15 1.36 21.72
CA SER A 367 10.82 1.11 22.99
C SER A 367 10.20 2.02 24.07
N LYS A 368 9.84 1.47 25.23
CA LYS A 368 9.49 2.26 26.42
C LYS A 368 9.79 1.47 27.69
N PHE A 369 10.55 2.07 28.62
CA PHE A 369 10.84 1.51 29.94
C PHE A 369 11.39 0.07 29.92
N GLY A 370 12.37 -0.21 29.05
CA GLY A 370 12.98 -1.54 28.91
C GLY A 370 12.09 -2.58 28.24
N ARG A 371 10.90 -2.19 27.76
CA ARG A 371 10.02 -3.03 26.95
C ARG A 371 10.04 -2.57 25.50
N VAL A 372 10.04 -3.53 24.58
CA VAL A 372 9.91 -3.27 23.14
C VAL A 372 8.62 -3.89 22.64
N SER A 373 7.72 -3.07 22.14
CA SER A 373 6.46 -3.48 21.52
C SER A 373 6.66 -3.64 20.01
N HIS A 374 6.40 -4.84 19.50
CA HIS A 374 6.48 -5.20 18.08
C HIS A 374 5.06 -5.35 17.54
N ALA A 375 4.63 -4.37 16.76
CA ALA A 375 3.29 -4.37 16.17
C ALA A 375 3.36 -4.83 14.70
N PHE A 376 2.56 -5.84 14.39
CA PHE A 376 2.36 -6.38 13.05
C PHE A 376 0.88 -6.30 12.73
N GLN A 377 0.55 -5.66 11.62
CA GLN A 377 -0.84 -5.49 11.18
C GLN A 377 -1.07 -6.35 9.95
N ALA A 378 -2.24 -6.96 9.84
CA ALA A 378 -2.65 -7.56 8.57
C ALA A 378 -2.72 -6.46 7.51
N LYS A 379 -2.00 -6.63 6.39
CA LYS A 379 -1.86 -5.58 5.37
C LYS A 379 -3.17 -5.30 4.63
N THR A 380 -3.99 -6.34 4.46
CA THR A 380 -5.23 -6.32 3.65
C THR A 380 -6.51 -6.33 4.46
N ASP A 381 -6.44 -6.71 5.73
CA ASP A 381 -7.58 -6.76 6.63
C ASP A 381 -7.36 -5.71 7.71
N ALA A 382 -8.10 -4.60 7.63
CA ALA A 382 -8.04 -3.50 8.59
C ALA A 382 -8.32 -3.91 10.06
N GLY A 383 -8.61 -5.18 10.32
CA GLY A 383 -9.06 -5.70 11.61
C GLY A 383 -8.17 -6.75 12.26
N TRP A 384 -6.87 -6.88 11.94
CA TRP A 384 -5.99 -7.75 12.75
C TRP A 384 -4.64 -7.10 13.05
N LEU A 385 -4.31 -7.05 14.33
CA LEU A 385 -3.05 -6.59 14.90
C LEU A 385 -2.50 -7.71 15.78
N LEU A 386 -1.33 -8.23 15.42
CA LEU A 386 -0.47 -9.00 16.30
C LEU A 386 0.46 -8.01 17.01
N ASN A 387 0.43 -7.98 18.33
CA ASN A 387 1.37 -7.19 19.10
C ASN A 387 2.12 -8.11 20.06
N VAL A 388 3.45 -8.03 20.01
CA VAL A 388 4.37 -8.84 20.83
C VAL A 388 5.21 -7.87 21.65
N ILE A 389 5.11 -7.94 22.98
CA ILE A 389 5.94 -7.11 23.86
C ILE A 389 7.03 -7.98 24.46
N THR A 390 8.25 -7.47 24.37
CA THR A 390 9.46 -8.11 24.86
C THR A 390 10.13 -7.27 25.94
N GLU A 391 10.80 -7.92 26.89
CA GLU A 391 11.64 -7.31 27.92
C GLU A 391 12.97 -8.06 27.91
N GLY A 392 14.01 -7.45 27.36
CA GLY A 392 15.23 -8.17 26.98
C GLY A 392 14.92 -9.23 25.92
N ASP A 393 15.36 -10.48 26.15
CA ASP A 393 15.14 -11.68 25.33
C ASP A 393 13.82 -12.42 25.67
N ARG A 394 13.06 -11.92 26.64
CA ARG A 394 11.81 -12.56 27.09
C ARG A 394 10.61 -11.93 26.42
N VAL A 395 9.70 -12.75 25.88
CA VAL A 395 8.35 -12.31 25.48
C VAL A 395 7.48 -12.25 26.74
N VAL A 396 6.99 -11.05 27.07
CA VAL A 396 6.18 -10.82 28.28
C VAL A 396 4.70 -10.69 27.99
N TRP A 397 4.33 -10.47 26.73
CA TRP A 397 2.94 -10.32 26.33
C TRP A 397 2.79 -10.55 24.83
N VAL A 398 1.73 -11.23 24.44
CA VAL A 398 1.31 -11.38 23.05
C VAL A 398 -0.18 -11.13 22.98
N SER A 399 -0.63 -10.33 22.02
CA SER A 399 -2.06 -10.20 21.72
C SER A 399 -2.32 -10.28 20.22
N VAL A 400 -3.50 -10.76 19.90
CA VAL A 400 -4.03 -10.80 18.54
C VAL A 400 -5.47 -10.23 18.59
N GLY A 401 -5.77 -9.21 17.78
CA GLY A 401 -7.10 -8.58 17.83
C GLY A 401 -7.39 -7.60 16.72
N ASP A 402 -8.61 -7.08 16.69
CA ASP A 402 -9.13 -6.13 15.71
C ASP A 402 -9.04 -4.69 16.21
N PRO A 403 -8.12 -3.86 15.70
CA PRO A 403 -7.98 -2.48 16.14
C PRO A 403 -9.24 -1.63 15.87
N LEU A 404 -10.04 -1.96 14.85
CA LEU A 404 -11.27 -1.20 14.54
C LEU A 404 -12.42 -1.50 15.50
N ARG A 405 -12.39 -2.65 16.18
CA ARG A 405 -13.34 -2.96 17.26
C ARG A 405 -12.96 -2.28 18.59
N ALA A 406 -11.76 -1.73 18.70
CA ALA A 406 -11.35 -0.99 19.87
C ALA A 406 -11.91 0.44 19.82
N GLY A 407 -12.87 0.74 20.70
CA GLY A 407 -12.84 2.08 21.31
C GLY A 407 -11.47 2.31 21.97
N LEU A 408 -11.06 3.57 22.12
CA LEU A 408 -9.70 4.04 22.51
C LEU A 408 -9.05 3.43 23.78
N SER A 409 -9.71 2.51 24.49
CA SER A 409 -9.26 1.91 25.75
C SER A 409 -9.26 0.37 25.71
N GLY A 410 -8.45 -0.25 24.85
CA GLY A 410 -8.08 -1.67 24.94
C GLY A 410 -9.07 -2.71 24.38
N GLY A 411 -10.21 -2.29 23.81
CA GLY A 411 -11.30 -3.18 23.39
C GLY A 411 -11.10 -3.99 22.09
N GLY A 412 -9.97 -3.83 21.40
CA GLY A 412 -9.72 -4.53 20.12
C GLY A 412 -9.11 -5.91 20.28
N GLN A 413 -8.55 -6.23 21.45
CA GLN A 413 -7.87 -7.50 21.67
C GLN A 413 -8.90 -8.63 21.70
N ARG A 414 -8.70 -9.66 20.87
CA ARG A 414 -9.52 -10.86 20.89
C ARG A 414 -8.86 -11.97 21.68
N TRP A 415 -7.54 -12.08 21.57
CA TRP A 415 -6.75 -13.13 22.18
C TRP A 415 -5.51 -12.53 22.83
N ARG A 416 -5.12 -13.00 24.03
CA ARG A 416 -3.86 -12.58 24.66
C ARG A 416 -3.22 -13.65 25.53
N CYS A 417 -1.92 -13.51 25.77
CA CYS A 417 -1.21 -14.16 26.87
C CYS A 417 -0.33 -13.13 27.60
N GLN A 418 0.03 -13.40 28.85
CA GLN A 418 0.92 -12.55 29.64
C GLN A 418 1.89 -13.38 30.48
N GLY A 419 3.14 -12.91 30.58
CA GLY A 419 4.20 -13.52 31.38
C GLY A 419 4.41 -14.99 31.01
N ALA A 420 4.37 -15.86 32.02
CA ALA A 420 4.54 -17.31 31.84
C ALA A 420 3.42 -17.96 31.00
N GLY A 421 2.25 -17.31 30.86
CA GLY A 421 1.17 -17.76 29.99
C GLY A 421 1.56 -17.76 28.50
N CYS A 422 2.58 -16.98 28.11
CA CYS A 422 3.12 -16.94 26.76
C CYS A 422 4.14 -18.05 26.46
N ALA A 423 3.99 -19.22 27.10
CA ALA A 423 4.85 -20.37 26.83
C ALA A 423 4.83 -20.72 25.33
N GLY A 424 6.02 -20.94 24.76
CA GLY A 424 6.22 -21.13 23.31
C GLY A 424 6.59 -19.86 22.55
N ALA A 425 6.51 -18.68 23.17
CA ALA A 425 7.01 -17.43 22.62
C ALA A 425 8.46 -17.20 23.06
N THR A 426 9.35 -16.98 22.09
CA THR A 426 10.77 -16.68 22.34
C THR A 426 11.19 -15.48 21.51
N ALA A 427 12.19 -14.76 22.00
CA ALA A 427 12.79 -13.67 21.27
C ALA A 427 14.31 -13.83 21.31
N SER A 428 14.97 -13.72 20.16
CA SER A 428 16.43 -13.72 20.12
C SER A 428 16.98 -12.49 20.86
N ALA A 429 18.26 -12.55 21.21
CA ALA A 429 19.00 -11.34 21.53
C ALA A 429 18.89 -10.32 20.40
N LEU A 430 18.97 -9.04 20.75
CA LEU A 430 19.02 -7.96 19.78
C LEU A 430 20.38 -8.00 19.07
N ALA A 431 20.36 -8.13 17.75
CA ALA A 431 21.55 -8.05 16.92
C ALA A 431 22.05 -6.60 16.84
N ALA A 432 23.30 -6.42 16.38
CA ALA A 432 23.97 -5.12 16.33
C ALA A 432 23.26 -4.12 15.39
N ASP A 433 22.60 -4.61 14.34
CA ASP A 433 21.80 -3.81 13.41
C ASP A 433 20.39 -3.48 13.95
N GLY A 434 20.12 -3.82 15.21
CA GLY A 434 18.81 -3.68 15.83
C GLY A 434 17.84 -4.80 15.44
N THR A 435 18.23 -5.79 14.64
CA THR A 435 17.32 -6.90 14.31
C THR A 435 17.13 -7.85 15.47
N ARG A 436 15.95 -8.46 15.56
CA ARG A 436 15.71 -9.64 16.40
C ARG A 436 14.68 -10.55 15.77
N HIS A 437 14.85 -11.83 16.01
CA HIS A 437 13.93 -12.88 15.62
C HIS A 437 12.95 -13.17 16.77
N LEU A 438 11.66 -13.25 16.47
CA LEU A 438 10.61 -13.66 17.40
C LEU A 438 9.99 -14.97 16.89
N SER A 439 10.08 -16.03 17.69
CA SER A 439 9.43 -17.31 17.38
C SER A 439 8.25 -17.50 18.32
N LEU A 440 7.04 -17.57 17.76
CA LEU A 440 5.81 -17.87 18.47
C LEU A 440 5.39 -19.28 18.05
N LYS A 441 5.69 -20.31 18.86
CA LYS A 441 5.39 -21.71 18.53
C LYS A 441 4.35 -22.30 19.47
N ASP A 442 3.15 -22.51 18.95
CA ASP A 442 1.98 -23.01 19.70
C ASP A 442 1.68 -22.20 20.96
N VAL A 443 1.86 -20.87 20.90
CA VAL A 443 1.59 -19.94 22.00
C VAL A 443 0.10 -19.97 22.31
N ARG A 444 -0.26 -20.31 23.55
CA ARG A 444 -1.65 -20.33 23.99
C ARG A 444 -2.11 -18.92 24.30
N LEU A 445 -3.20 -18.50 23.68
CA LEU A 445 -3.82 -17.20 23.90
C LEU A 445 -5.22 -17.41 24.46
N ALA A 446 -5.52 -16.78 25.58
CA ALA A 446 -6.85 -16.76 26.18
C ALA A 446 -7.74 -15.74 25.46
N LEU A 447 -9.04 -16.05 25.33
CA LEU A 447 -10.03 -15.13 24.77
C LEU A 447 -10.16 -13.90 25.67
N VAL A 448 -10.18 -12.70 25.11
CA VAL A 448 -10.40 -11.47 25.87
C VAL A 448 -11.88 -11.09 25.81
N GLY A 449 -12.52 -11.02 26.97
CA GLY A 449 -13.91 -10.61 27.12
C GLY A 449 -14.11 -9.11 26.89
N ALA A 450 -15.37 -8.68 26.83
CA ALA A 450 -15.73 -7.25 26.67
C ALA A 450 -15.27 -6.38 27.86
N ASP A 451 -15.03 -7.00 29.02
CA ASP A 451 -14.46 -6.38 30.21
C ASP A 451 -12.93 -6.30 30.19
N GLY A 452 -12.29 -6.77 29.11
CA GLY A 452 -10.84 -6.82 28.96
C GLY A 452 -10.16 -7.92 29.79
N GLN A 453 -10.92 -8.81 30.42
CA GLN A 453 -10.37 -9.96 31.15
C GLN A 453 -10.11 -11.14 30.22
N ALA A 454 -9.10 -11.94 30.54
CA ALA A 454 -8.78 -13.14 29.79
C ALA A 454 -9.58 -14.33 30.33
N ASP A 455 -10.33 -14.99 29.47
CA ASP A 455 -10.98 -16.27 29.75
C ASP A 455 -10.03 -17.42 29.40
N GLU A 456 -9.31 -17.91 30.41
CA GLU A 456 -8.35 -19.01 30.28
C GLU A 456 -9.00 -20.36 29.89
N ALA A 457 -10.34 -20.49 30.00
CA ALA A 457 -11.04 -21.70 29.59
C ALA A 457 -11.16 -21.79 28.06
N VAL A 458 -11.08 -20.65 27.35
CA VAL A 458 -11.21 -20.59 25.89
C VAL A 458 -9.87 -20.15 25.30
N GLN A 459 -9.14 -21.11 24.74
CA GLN A 459 -7.79 -20.89 24.23
C GLN A 459 -7.67 -21.07 22.73
N ALA A 460 -6.97 -20.14 22.07
CA ALA A 460 -6.41 -20.32 20.73
C ALA A 460 -4.92 -20.67 20.82
N ARG A 461 -4.34 -21.25 19.76
CA ARG A 461 -2.89 -21.45 19.63
C ARG A 461 -2.33 -20.67 18.45
N LEU A 462 -1.31 -19.87 18.71
CA LEU A 462 -0.64 -19.05 17.71
C LEU A 462 0.69 -19.68 17.29
N SER A 463 0.93 -19.77 15.98
CA SER A 463 2.22 -20.15 15.39
C SER A 463 2.68 -19.14 14.35
N THR A 464 3.84 -18.52 14.51
CA THR A 464 4.48 -17.64 13.51
C THR A 464 5.96 -17.43 13.83
N GLU A 465 6.75 -17.09 12.81
CA GLU A 465 8.18 -16.77 12.91
C GLU A 465 8.37 -15.37 12.32
N LEU A 466 8.90 -14.43 13.10
CA LEU A 466 8.92 -13.01 12.76
C LEU A 466 10.34 -12.47 12.86
N ASP A 467 10.85 -11.89 11.78
CA ASP A 467 12.05 -11.06 11.85
C ASP A 467 11.64 -9.60 12.04
N THR A 468 12.20 -8.98 13.07
CA THR A 468 11.92 -7.58 13.41
C THR A 468 13.21 -6.79 13.41
N ILE A 469 13.10 -5.51 13.12
CA ILE A 469 14.14 -4.53 13.45
C ILE A 469 13.56 -3.78 14.65
N ALA A 470 14.14 -3.92 15.83
CA ALA A 470 13.95 -2.87 16.82
C ALA A 470 14.51 -1.62 16.17
N LEU A 471 13.67 -0.59 16.01
CA LEU A 471 14.23 0.73 15.77
C LEU A 471 15.17 0.94 16.96
N ASN A 472 16.47 0.93 16.70
CA ASN A 472 17.41 1.60 17.58
C ASN A 472 16.91 3.04 17.54
N GLU A 473 16.08 3.41 18.52
CA GLU A 473 16.16 4.78 19.00
C GLU A 473 17.67 4.94 19.27
N PRO A 474 18.38 5.82 18.56
CA PRO A 474 19.73 6.15 18.98
C PRO A 474 19.64 6.39 20.48
N PRO A 475 20.61 5.91 21.30
CA PRO A 475 20.60 6.22 22.73
C PRO A 475 20.28 7.70 22.82
N LEU A 476 19.14 8.04 23.47
CA LEU A 476 18.58 9.39 23.46
C LEU A 476 19.77 10.32 23.41
N PRO A 477 19.97 11.09 22.32
CA PRO A 477 21.21 11.82 22.14
C PRO A 477 21.46 12.49 23.47
N VAL A 478 22.59 12.17 24.11
CA VAL A 478 22.98 12.87 25.34
C VAL A 478 22.95 14.31 24.89
N CYS A 479 21.90 15.05 25.29
CA CYS A 479 21.64 16.34 24.67
C CYS A 479 22.87 17.15 25.00
N THR A 480 23.71 17.34 23.97
CA THR A 480 24.91 18.12 24.12
C THR A 480 24.34 19.53 24.24
N PRO A 481 24.54 20.18 25.39
CA PRO A 481 23.68 21.27 25.80
C PRO A 481 23.85 22.44 24.83
N PHE A 482 22.90 22.62 23.92
CA PHE A 482 22.31 23.94 23.81
C PHE A 482 21.52 24.15 25.09
N LYS A 483 21.76 25.27 25.79
CA LYS A 483 21.04 25.58 27.03
C LYS A 483 19.54 25.56 26.73
N GLY A 484 18.88 24.60 27.39
CA GLY A 484 17.67 23.97 26.93
C GLY A 484 16.46 24.88 26.92
N LEU A 485 15.58 24.62 25.96
CA LEU A 485 14.20 25.03 26.01
C LEU A 485 13.48 24.15 27.03
N VAL A 486 13.26 24.66 28.23
CA VAL A 486 12.48 23.97 29.26
C VAL A 486 11.04 24.46 29.14
N LEU A 487 10.14 23.54 28.84
CA LEU A 487 8.71 23.77 28.92
C LEU A 487 8.22 23.26 30.27
N ALA A 488 7.63 24.14 31.07
CA ALA A 488 6.97 23.76 32.32
C ALA A 488 5.47 24.08 32.21
N ASN A 489 4.64 23.05 32.38
CA ASN A 489 3.20 23.22 32.49
C ASN A 489 2.81 23.62 33.92
N SER A 490 1.63 24.23 34.08
CA SER A 490 1.10 24.68 35.39
C SER A 490 0.93 23.53 36.40
N ASP A 491 0.78 22.29 35.91
CA ASP A 491 0.69 21.07 36.72
C ASP A 491 2.06 20.55 37.21
N GLY A 492 3.15 21.24 36.88
CA GLY A 492 4.52 20.88 37.26
C GLY A 492 5.20 19.89 36.32
N THR A 493 4.53 19.46 35.25
CA THR A 493 5.14 18.62 34.22
C THR A 493 6.20 19.41 33.45
N ARG A 494 7.42 18.86 33.36
CA ARG A 494 8.54 19.47 32.63
C ARG A 494 8.84 18.64 31.37
N LEU A 495 8.93 19.32 30.23
CA LEU A 495 9.38 18.75 28.97
C LEU A 495 10.66 19.48 28.54
N GLU A 496 11.74 18.74 28.31
CA GLU A 496 12.97 19.28 27.72
C GLU A 496 12.98 18.93 26.23
N LEU A 497 13.12 19.94 25.38
CA LEU A 497 13.15 19.77 23.92
C LEU A 497 14.59 19.85 23.40
N CYS A 498 14.96 18.95 22.49
CA CYS A 498 16.25 18.98 21.80
C CYS A 498 16.02 19.24 20.30
N ALA A 499 16.53 20.36 19.76
CA ALA A 499 16.36 20.73 18.36
C ALA A 499 17.71 20.69 17.61
N ASP A 500 17.74 20.02 16.46
CA ASP A 500 18.95 19.81 15.64
C ASP A 500 19.23 21.01 14.72
N ARG A 501 18.23 21.50 13.97
CA ARG A 501 18.33 22.63 13.02
C ARG A 501 16.97 23.27 12.76
N LEU A 502 16.92 24.60 12.66
CA LEU A 502 15.84 25.33 12.00
C LEU A 502 16.35 25.79 10.62
N ALA A 503 15.60 25.52 9.55
CA ALA A 503 15.89 26.06 8.23
C ALA A 503 14.95 27.23 7.95
N LEU A 504 15.50 28.45 7.88
CA LEU A 504 14.79 29.62 7.39
C LEU A 504 14.85 29.61 5.85
N ASN A 505 13.71 29.73 5.17
CA ASN A 505 13.67 29.91 3.72
C ASN A 505 13.87 31.41 3.40
N PRO A 506 14.97 31.82 2.75
CA PRO A 506 15.27 33.23 2.54
C PRO A 506 14.53 33.89 1.36
N SER A 507 13.62 33.21 0.64
CA SER A 507 13.09 33.72 -0.64
C SER A 507 11.55 33.83 -0.72
N TRP A 508 10.92 34.54 0.22
CA TRP A 508 9.49 34.89 0.11
C TRP A 508 9.34 36.42 0.06
N GLU A 509 8.92 36.92 -1.10
CA GLU A 509 8.41 38.28 -1.24
C GLU A 509 6.91 38.28 -0.86
N ASP A 510 6.46 39.35 -0.20
CA ASP A 510 5.05 39.65 0.11
C ASP A 510 4.21 39.59 -1.17
N LEU A 511 3.33 38.57 -1.27
CA LEU A 511 2.59 38.26 -2.49
C LEU A 511 1.18 38.86 -2.52
N ASP A 512 0.67 39.40 -1.40
CA ASP A 512 -0.68 39.97 -1.36
C ASP A 512 -0.73 41.47 -1.02
N GLY A 513 0.41 42.06 -0.64
CA GLY A 513 0.61 43.50 -0.58
C GLY A 513 -0.16 44.19 0.53
N ASP A 514 -0.57 43.46 1.57
CA ASP A 514 -1.27 44.01 2.72
C ASP A 514 -0.33 44.67 3.76
N GLY A 515 0.98 44.55 3.56
CA GLY A 515 2.01 45.13 4.42
C GLY A 515 2.24 44.36 5.71
N GLN A 516 1.72 43.14 5.83
CA GLN A 516 2.05 42.19 6.89
C GLN A 516 2.97 41.10 6.34
N PRO A 517 4.08 40.75 7.02
CA PRO A 517 4.86 39.59 6.63
C PRO A 517 4.08 38.32 6.94
N ASP A 518 3.67 37.60 5.91
CA ASP A 518 3.02 36.29 6.04
C ASP A 518 3.92 35.27 6.76
N GLN A 519 3.30 34.65 7.75
CA GLN A 519 3.68 33.57 8.68
C GLN A 519 4.99 32.76 8.42
N PHE A 520 5.81 32.65 9.47
CA PHE A 520 6.95 31.72 9.55
C PHE A 520 6.50 30.29 9.84
N TRP A 521 7.12 29.30 9.20
CA TRP A 521 6.93 27.87 9.48
C TRP A 521 8.27 27.22 9.82
N GLY A 522 8.42 26.71 11.04
CA GLY A 522 9.58 25.94 11.48
C GLY A 522 9.17 24.67 12.20
N SER A 523 9.59 23.50 11.70
CA SER A 523 9.42 22.21 12.38
C SER A 523 10.60 21.97 13.32
N LEU A 524 10.35 21.80 14.62
CA LEU A 524 11.36 21.28 15.54
C LEU A 524 11.40 19.75 15.39
N GLY A 525 12.59 19.21 15.09
CA GLY A 525 12.79 17.81 14.69
C GLY A 525 12.26 16.74 15.66
N ASP A 526 12.19 15.50 15.15
CA ASP A 526 11.65 14.33 15.83
C ASP A 526 12.47 13.92 17.07
N VAL A 527 12.08 14.38 18.25
CA VAL A 527 12.49 13.77 19.51
C VAL A 527 11.28 13.07 20.12
N GLY A 528 11.05 11.84 19.67
CA GLY A 528 10.02 10.95 20.20
C GLY A 528 8.58 11.46 20.01
N ARG A 529 8.03 11.33 18.78
CA ARG A 529 6.59 11.42 18.46
C ARG A 529 5.84 12.73 18.77
N TYR A 530 6.55 13.85 18.94
CA TYR A 530 5.94 15.18 18.99
C TYR A 530 6.59 16.08 17.96
N THR A 531 5.79 16.68 17.07
CA THR A 531 6.25 17.81 16.24
C THR A 531 5.65 19.07 16.81
N MET A 532 6.49 19.91 17.41
CA MET A 532 6.08 21.24 17.86
C MET A 532 6.50 22.27 16.82
N THR A 533 5.53 23.01 16.30
CA THR A 533 5.77 24.11 15.37
C THR A 533 5.61 25.41 16.16
N ILE A 534 6.65 26.24 16.17
CA ILE A 534 6.56 27.59 16.75
C ILE A 534 6.38 28.58 15.59
N ASN A 535 5.25 29.26 15.55
CA ASN A 535 5.00 30.31 14.58
C ASN A 535 5.18 31.66 15.27
N VAL A 536 6.23 32.39 14.89
CA VAL A 536 6.42 33.76 15.37
C VAL A 536 5.69 34.68 14.40
N LEU A 537 4.55 35.21 14.82
CA LEU A 537 3.75 36.12 14.01
C LEU A 537 4.20 37.55 14.32
N ALA A 538 4.74 38.24 13.31
CA ALA A 538 5.20 39.64 13.32
C ALA A 538 6.40 39.98 14.24
N TRP A 539 7.58 40.14 13.63
CA TRP A 539 8.75 40.79 14.24
C TRP A 539 9.09 42.10 13.52
N SER A 540 9.18 43.21 14.28
CA SER A 540 9.72 44.48 13.80
C SER A 540 11.09 44.74 14.46
N PRO A 541 12.15 45.05 13.67
CA PRO A 541 13.47 45.37 14.21
C PRO A 541 13.51 46.60 15.12
N THR A 542 12.47 47.46 15.05
CA THR A 542 12.47 48.77 15.73
C THR A 542 11.50 48.86 16.91
N SER A 543 10.51 47.96 17.01
CA SER A 543 9.48 48.00 18.07
C SER A 543 9.39 46.72 18.91
N GLY A 544 10.16 45.68 18.62
CA GLY A 544 9.97 44.35 19.22
C GLY A 544 8.75 43.62 18.62
N LEU A 545 8.45 42.44 19.15
CA LEU A 545 7.28 41.63 18.76
C LEU A 545 6.00 42.40 19.13
N ALA A 546 5.32 42.98 18.13
CA ALA A 546 4.16 43.83 18.39
C ALA A 546 2.92 43.01 18.78
N ASP A 547 2.78 41.77 18.29
CA ASP A 547 1.57 40.97 18.50
C ASP A 547 1.85 39.45 18.60
N GLY A 548 2.52 39.05 19.69
CA GLY A 548 2.44 37.68 20.22
C GLY A 548 3.29 36.59 19.53
N VAL A 549 3.71 35.60 20.32
CA VAL A 549 4.21 34.31 19.82
C VAL A 549 3.04 33.33 19.80
N GLU A 550 2.80 32.67 18.67
CA GLU A 550 1.78 31.63 18.55
C GLU A 550 2.45 30.24 18.46
N LEU A 551 2.19 29.40 19.46
CA LEU A 551 2.69 28.03 19.48
C LEU A 551 1.63 27.10 18.89
N LEU A 552 1.98 26.34 17.85
CA LEU A 552 1.12 25.32 17.26
C LEU A 552 1.70 23.93 17.58
N THR A 553 1.13 23.26 18.58
CA THR A 553 1.55 21.89 18.91
C THR A 553 0.78 20.88 18.08
N ARG A 554 1.46 20.03 17.30
CA ARG A 554 0.84 18.88 16.63
C ARG A 554 1.12 17.61 17.43
N TYR A 555 0.06 16.90 17.79
CA TYR A 555 0.13 15.67 18.55
C TYR A 555 -0.04 14.45 17.64
N ILE A 556 0.90 13.51 17.67
CA ILE A 556 0.81 12.24 16.93
C ILE A 556 0.73 11.10 17.96
N ASN A 557 -0.40 10.40 18.00
CA ASN A 557 -0.60 9.29 18.93
C ASN A 557 0.29 8.08 18.59
N SER A 558 0.46 7.21 19.59
CA SER A 558 1.28 6.00 19.49
C SER A 558 0.78 4.94 18.50
N ASP A 559 -0.46 5.07 18.03
CA ASP A 559 -1.13 4.21 17.05
C ASP A 559 -1.04 4.73 15.60
N GLY A 560 -0.44 5.91 15.40
CA GLY A 560 -0.35 6.57 14.10
C GLY A 560 -1.67 7.18 13.63
N ALA A 561 -2.69 7.26 14.49
CA ALA A 561 -3.87 8.07 14.19
C ALA A 561 -3.50 9.54 14.39
N GLU A 562 -3.57 10.32 13.30
CA GLU A 562 -3.46 11.77 13.38
C GLU A 562 -4.67 12.31 14.16
N SER A 563 -4.43 12.73 15.40
CA SER A 563 -5.37 13.59 16.11
C SER A 563 -4.78 15.00 16.08
N LEU A 564 -5.20 15.78 15.08
CA LEU A 564 -4.93 17.21 15.03
C LEU A 564 -5.70 17.90 16.15
N GLN A 565 -5.16 17.86 17.37
CA GLN A 565 -5.52 18.84 18.39
C GLN A 565 -4.53 19.99 18.29
N THR A 566 -4.96 21.03 17.57
CA THR A 566 -4.29 22.32 17.61
C THR A 566 -4.60 22.99 18.93
N VAL A 567 -3.59 23.15 19.78
CA VAL A 567 -3.69 23.98 20.97
C VAL A 567 -2.94 25.27 20.66
N HIS A 568 -3.64 26.39 20.71
CA HIS A 568 -3.06 27.70 20.51
C HIS A 568 -2.53 28.22 21.84
N TYR A 569 -1.34 28.79 21.84
CA TYR A 569 -0.80 29.51 23.00
C TYR A 569 -0.44 30.93 22.61
N ARG A 570 -0.67 31.90 23.51
CA ARG A 570 -0.29 33.31 23.35
C ARG A 570 0.51 33.76 24.57
N CYS A 571 1.49 34.64 24.40
CA CYS A 571 2.22 35.19 25.54
C CYS A 571 1.31 35.90 26.54
N GLY A 572 1.40 35.53 27.81
CA GLY A 572 0.92 36.33 28.92
C GLY A 572 1.82 37.55 29.13
N GLY A 573 1.24 38.73 29.36
CA GLY A 573 2.01 39.94 29.71
C GLY A 573 2.87 40.54 28.60
N GLY A 574 2.49 40.39 27.32
CA GLY A 574 3.15 41.05 26.19
C GLY A 574 4.49 40.45 25.77
N CYS A 575 4.70 39.15 26.03
CA CYS A 575 5.96 38.45 25.75
C CYS A 575 7.19 39.06 26.45
N ALA A 576 7.01 39.67 27.63
CA ALA A 576 8.15 40.09 28.45
C ALA A 576 9.07 38.89 28.70
N GLY A 577 10.34 39.01 28.30
CA GLY A 577 11.32 37.92 28.38
C GLY A 577 11.76 37.33 27.04
N VAL A 578 11.09 37.66 25.92
CA VAL A 578 11.60 37.31 24.58
C VAL A 578 12.54 38.42 24.10
N THR A 579 13.79 38.08 23.82
CA THR A 579 14.76 38.99 23.20
C THR A 579 15.35 38.37 21.95
N ALA A 580 15.45 39.14 20.87
CA ALA A 580 16.09 38.71 19.64
C ALA A 580 17.50 39.32 19.56
N ARG A 581 18.49 38.51 19.22
CA ARG A 581 19.85 38.95 18.95
C ARG A 581 20.34 38.38 17.63
N GLN A 582 20.79 39.25 16.76
CA GLN A 582 21.46 38.85 15.52
C GLN A 582 22.86 38.32 15.82
N ASP A 583 23.17 37.11 15.36
CA ASP A 583 24.47 36.45 15.48
C ASP A 583 24.91 35.93 14.10
N GLY A 584 25.54 36.82 13.32
CA GLY A 584 25.82 36.59 11.91
C GLY A 584 24.53 36.64 11.07
N ASP A 585 24.36 35.64 10.20
CA ASP A 585 23.18 35.49 9.32
C ASP A 585 21.98 34.84 10.04
N LEU A 586 22.11 34.52 11.33
CA LEU A 586 21.08 33.90 12.15
C LEU A 586 20.52 34.91 13.17
N THR A 587 19.21 34.85 13.41
CA THR A 587 18.56 35.62 14.48
C THR A 587 18.24 34.68 15.63
N ARG A 588 19.00 34.78 16.72
CA ARG A 588 18.72 33.99 17.92
C ARG A 588 17.62 34.63 18.75
N LEU A 589 16.64 33.83 19.16
CA LEU A 589 15.62 34.19 20.14
C LEU A 589 16.02 33.65 21.51
N HIS A 590 16.13 34.53 22.50
CA HIS A 590 16.33 34.19 23.90
C HIS A 590 15.02 34.38 24.66
N PHE A 591 14.60 33.34 25.37
CA PHE A 591 13.39 33.29 26.19
C PHE A 591 13.80 33.23 27.66
N GLN A 592 13.41 34.24 28.43
CA GLN A 592 13.60 34.29 29.88
C GLN A 592 12.24 34.44 30.58
N ASP A 593 11.79 33.36 31.21
CA ASP A 593 10.53 33.26 31.96
C ASP A 593 9.29 33.65 31.15
N VAL A 594 9.28 33.31 29.86
CA VAL A 594 8.19 33.66 28.96
C VAL A 594 7.00 32.76 29.29
N LEU A 595 5.93 33.36 29.83
CA LEU A 595 4.69 32.67 30.12
C LEU A 595 3.80 32.70 28.88
N LEU A 596 3.38 31.52 28.40
CA LEU A 596 2.32 31.39 27.42
C LEU A 596 1.04 30.91 28.11
N LEU A 597 -0.09 31.46 27.66
CA LEU A 597 -1.43 31.10 28.09
C LEU A 597 -2.04 30.27 26.95
N GLU A 598 -2.61 29.10 27.29
CA GLU A 598 -3.46 28.37 26.35
C GLU A 598 -4.59 29.30 25.89
N MET A 599 -4.97 29.20 24.62
CA MET A 599 -6.07 29.94 24.05
C MET A 599 -7.12 28.94 23.60
N ASN A 600 -8.33 29.07 24.15
CA ASN A 600 -9.48 28.32 23.70
C ASN A 600 -9.88 28.74 22.27
N PRO A 601 -10.67 27.94 21.55
CA PRO A 601 -11.11 28.27 20.19
C PRO A 601 -11.88 29.59 20.06
N ASP A 602 -12.42 30.12 21.15
CA ASP A 602 -13.11 31.42 21.24
C ASP A 602 -12.16 32.61 21.49
N GLY A 603 -10.85 32.36 21.56
CA GLY A 603 -9.83 33.37 21.82
C GLY A 603 -9.76 33.82 23.28
N GLN A 604 -10.40 33.14 24.22
CA GLN A 604 -10.21 33.37 25.65
C GLN A 604 -9.04 32.55 26.19
N PRO A 605 -8.32 33.02 27.23
CA PRO A 605 -7.32 32.21 27.92
C PRO A 605 -7.95 30.93 28.48
N GLY A 606 -7.33 29.80 28.21
CA GLY A 606 -7.59 28.51 28.86
C GLY A 606 -6.91 28.40 30.21
N ASP A 607 -7.08 27.25 30.87
CA ASP A 607 -6.59 27.02 32.24
C ASP A 607 -5.11 26.58 32.28
N ARG A 608 -4.52 26.26 31.12
CA ARG A 608 -3.13 25.80 31.04
C ARG A 608 -2.19 26.96 30.72
N THR A 609 -1.04 26.95 31.38
CA THR A 609 0.04 27.89 31.11
C THR A 609 1.33 27.14 30.84
N LEU A 610 2.12 27.63 29.90
CA LEU A 610 3.40 27.05 29.51
C LEU A 610 4.50 28.07 29.76
N SER A 611 5.46 27.78 30.63
CA SER A 611 6.66 28.63 30.77
C SER A 611 7.75 28.15 29.83
N ILE A 612 8.35 29.08 29.09
CA ILE A 612 9.45 28.86 28.16
C ILE A 612 10.69 29.60 28.65
N ASN A 613 11.78 28.86 28.80
CA ASN A 613 13.11 29.37 29.14
C ASN A 613 14.13 28.71 28.22
N GLY A 614 15.00 29.47 27.54
CA GLY A 614 16.06 28.91 26.69
C GLY A 614 16.46 29.80 25.51
N ASP A 615 17.38 29.31 24.67
CA ASP A 615 17.83 29.96 23.43
C ASP A 615 17.39 29.15 22.21
N MET A 616 16.93 29.81 21.15
CA MET A 616 16.58 29.21 19.85
C MET A 616 17.33 29.94 18.73
N PRO A 617 18.04 29.24 17.83
CA PRO A 617 18.77 29.85 16.72
C PRO A 617 17.89 30.31 15.55
#